data_AF-A0A7S0N3N8-F1
#
_entry.id   AF-A0A7S0N3N8-F1
#
_cell.length_a   1.000
_cell.length_b   1.000
_cell.length_c   1.000
_cell.angle_alpha   90.00
_cell.angle_beta   90.00
_cell.angle_gamma   90.00
#
_symmetry.space_group_name_H-M   'P 1'
#
loop_
_entity.id
_entity.type
_entity.pdbx_description
1 polymer ?
#
loop_
_entity_poly.entity_id
_entity_poly.type
_entity_poly.pdbx_seq_one_letter_code
_entity_poly.pdbx_strand_id
1 'polypeptide(L)'
;NTFFETFETFETLDPNRPSRRPLFAVDCEGVSLSATGKLTLLQVSYRPHNGSDKPMCYIFDVLAMGSLKCLRVFLEDPDVLKAMHDAHMDAAALMHQHGIRLRGVLDTQLAYE
;
A
#
# COMPACT_ATOMS: atom_id res chain seq x y z
N ASN A 1 2.66 16.89 1.15
CA ASN A 1 2.03 15.78 1.91
C ASN A 1 3.11 14.72 2.06
N THR A 2 3.59 14.51 3.28
CA THR A 2 4.87 13.82 3.58
C THR A 2 4.96 12.39 3.04
N PHE A 3 3.84 11.68 2.89
CA PHE A 3 3.81 10.35 2.28
C PHE A 3 4.24 10.39 0.80
N PHE A 4 3.67 11.32 0.01
CA PHE A 4 3.97 11.43 -1.42
C PHE A 4 5.37 11.95 -1.69
N GLU A 5 5.84 12.91 -0.88
CA GLU A 5 7.24 13.36 -0.92
C GLU A 5 8.19 12.19 -0.65
N THR A 6 7.85 11.31 0.29
CA THR A 6 8.66 10.13 0.58
C THR A 6 8.60 9.10 -0.55
N PHE A 7 7.42 8.89 -1.15
CA PHE A 7 7.25 8.01 -2.30
C PHE A 7 8.10 8.46 -3.50
N GLU A 8 8.07 9.75 -3.85
CA GLU A 8 8.92 10.33 -4.90
C GLU A 8 10.42 10.21 -4.57
N THR A 9 10.81 10.29 -3.29
CA THR A 9 12.21 10.05 -2.91
C THR A 9 12.66 8.59 -3.06
N PHE A 10 11.76 7.60 -2.95
CA PHE A 10 12.14 6.20 -3.18
C PHE A 10 12.52 5.91 -4.63
N GLU A 11 11.97 6.67 -5.59
CA GLU A 11 12.33 6.57 -7.01
C GLU A 11 13.69 7.21 -7.33
N THR A 12 14.12 8.21 -6.53
CA THR A 12 15.25 9.09 -6.87
C THR A 12 16.53 8.84 -6.09
N LEU A 13 16.49 8.07 -5.00
CA LEU A 13 17.62 7.90 -4.09
C LEU A 13 18.38 6.57 -4.33
N ASP A 14 19.58 6.75 -4.90
CA ASP A 14 20.73 5.83 -5.01
C ASP A 14 20.92 5.07 -6.34
N PRO A 15 21.71 5.63 -7.28
CA PRO A 15 22.04 4.98 -8.56
C PRO A 15 22.93 3.73 -8.43
N ASN A 16 23.48 3.44 -7.24
CA ASN A 16 24.29 2.24 -6.97
C ASN A 16 23.54 1.17 -6.16
N ARG A 17 22.25 1.38 -5.87
CA ARG A 17 21.44 0.41 -5.15
C ARG A 17 21.23 -0.85 -6.01
N PRO A 18 21.53 -2.06 -5.52
CA PRO A 18 21.11 -3.27 -6.21
C PRO A 18 19.58 -3.22 -6.33
N SER A 19 19.04 -3.43 -7.54
CA SER A 19 17.65 -3.23 -7.96
C SER A 19 16.58 -3.89 -7.05
N ARG A 20 16.41 -3.36 -5.84
CA ARG A 20 15.40 -3.80 -4.89
C ARG A 20 14.24 -2.83 -5.01
N ARG A 21 13.16 -3.34 -5.59
CA ARG A 21 11.87 -2.67 -5.62
C ARG A 21 11.51 -2.16 -4.21
N PRO A 22 11.03 -0.91 -4.07
CA PRO A 22 10.53 -0.41 -2.80
C PRO A 22 9.49 -1.36 -2.22
N LEU A 23 9.52 -1.59 -0.90
CA LEU A 23 8.62 -2.49 -0.21
C LEU A 23 7.85 -1.76 0.88
N PHE A 24 6.53 -1.84 0.80
CA PHE A 24 5.60 -1.27 1.77
C PHE A 24 4.73 -2.39 2.32
N ALA A 25 4.48 -2.40 3.64
CA ALA A 25 3.44 -3.24 4.20
C ALA A 25 2.10 -2.49 4.12
N VAL A 26 1.07 -3.16 3.61
CA VAL A 26 -0.25 -2.59 3.37
C VAL A 26 -1.29 -3.51 3.97
N ASP A 27 -2.31 -2.92 4.57
CA ASP A 27 -3.46 -3.61 5.12
C ASP A 27 -4.71 -2.74 4.94
N CYS A 28 -5.89 -3.36 4.85
CA CYS A 28 -7.15 -2.63 4.81
C CYS A 28 -8.12 -3.15 5.87
N GLU A 29 -8.94 -2.25 6.40
CA GLU A 29 -9.95 -2.56 7.40
C GLU A 29 -11.32 -2.04 6.96
N GLY A 30 -12.37 -2.78 7.34
CA GLY A 30 -13.70 -2.50 6.83
C GLY A 30 -14.86 -3.20 7.55
N VAL A 31 -16.07 -2.75 7.24
CA VAL A 31 -17.30 -3.44 7.63
C VAL A 31 -17.61 -4.50 6.59
N SER A 32 -17.53 -5.77 6.97
CA SER A 32 -17.67 -6.92 6.04
C SER A 32 -16.78 -6.74 4.80
N LEU A 33 -15.50 -6.42 5.01
CA LEU A 33 -14.56 -6.03 3.96
C LEU A 33 -14.59 -7.02 2.80
N SER A 34 -15.04 -6.54 1.64
CA SER A 34 -15.31 -7.33 0.44
C SER A 34 -15.65 -6.43 -0.74
N ALA A 35 -15.93 -7.03 -1.90
CA ALA A 35 -16.45 -6.31 -3.07
C ALA A 35 -17.73 -5.51 -2.79
N THR A 36 -18.59 -5.98 -1.89
CA THR A 36 -19.91 -5.38 -1.58
C THR A 36 -19.99 -4.78 -0.17
N GLY A 37 -18.98 -5.00 0.66
CA GLY A 37 -18.87 -4.40 1.98
C GLY A 37 -18.41 -2.95 1.91
N LYS A 38 -17.69 -2.52 2.94
CA LYS A 38 -17.17 -1.15 3.00
C LYS A 38 -15.73 -1.10 3.50
N LEU A 39 -14.84 -0.57 2.67
CA LEU A 39 -13.50 -0.18 3.06
C LEU A 39 -13.58 1.09 3.91
N THR A 40 -13.04 1.04 5.12
CA THR A 40 -13.11 2.17 6.07
C THR A 40 -11.76 2.76 6.38
N LEU A 41 -10.69 1.97 6.27
CA LEU A 41 -9.35 2.38 6.68
C LEU A 41 -8.31 1.63 5.83
N LEU A 42 -7.21 2.31 5.51
CA LEU A 42 -6.07 1.72 4.82
C LEU A 42 -4.79 2.08 5.59
N GLN A 43 -3.98 1.08 5.91
CA GLN A 43 -2.70 1.24 6.59
C GLN A 43 -1.56 1.08 5.58
N VAL A 44 -0.53 1.93 5.68
CA VAL A 44 0.73 1.77 4.96
C VAL A 44 1.88 1.95 5.92
N SER A 45 2.83 1.02 5.91
CA SER A 45 4.09 1.19 6.64
C SER A 45 5.31 0.88 5.78
N TYR A 46 6.40 1.56 6.08
CA TYR A 46 7.69 1.34 5.42
C TYR A 46 8.84 1.69 6.37
N ARG A 47 10.03 1.22 6.05
CA ARG A 47 11.26 1.65 6.73
C ARG A 47 11.99 2.68 5.86
N PRO A 48 12.13 3.94 6.32
CA PRO A 48 12.87 4.94 5.57
C PRO A 48 14.37 4.60 5.54
N HIS A 49 15.02 4.87 4.39
CA HIS A 49 16.47 4.73 4.24
C HIS A 49 17.20 6.00 4.69
N ASN A 50 16.91 6.49 5.90
CA ASN A 50 17.50 7.71 6.45
C ASN A 50 18.31 7.45 7.74
N GLY A 51 18.72 6.18 7.97
CA GLY A 51 19.45 5.77 9.17
C GLY A 51 18.58 5.60 10.43
N SER A 52 17.26 5.77 10.33
CA SER A 52 16.31 5.44 11.40
C SER A 52 15.91 3.96 11.35
N ASP A 53 16.02 3.25 12.47
CA ASP A 53 15.50 1.89 12.61
C ASP A 53 13.98 1.82 12.82
N LYS A 54 13.33 2.98 13.01
CA LYS A 54 11.88 3.03 13.26
C LYS A 54 11.09 3.01 11.95
N PRO A 55 10.10 2.10 11.79
CA PRO A 55 9.18 2.16 10.67
C PRO A 55 8.30 3.41 10.77
N MET A 56 7.98 3.97 9.61
CA MET A 56 6.96 5.00 9.46
C MET A 56 5.64 4.31 9.14
N CYS A 57 4.56 4.73 9.81
CA CYS A 57 3.21 4.19 9.61
C CYS A 57 2.23 5.33 9.31
N TYR A 58 1.41 5.12 8.28
CA TYR A 58 0.36 6.02 7.85
C TYR A 58 -0.98 5.28 7.94
N ILE A 59 -1.99 5.97 8.45
CA ILE A 59 -3.36 5.48 8.50
C ILE A 59 -4.21 6.47 7.70
N PHE A 60 -4.90 5.95 6.70
CA PHE A 60 -5.79 6.71 5.84
C PHE A 60 -7.23 6.40 6.25
N ASP A 61 -7.92 7.40 6.81
CA ASP A 61 -9.36 7.33 7.05
C ASP A 61 -10.09 7.47 5.71
N VAL A 62 -10.47 6.33 5.14
CA VAL A 62 -11.10 6.26 3.80
C VAL A 62 -12.45 6.94 3.80
N LEU A 63 -13.16 6.92 4.95
CA LEU A 63 -14.46 7.56 5.09
C LEU A 63 -14.34 9.08 5.07
N ALA A 64 -13.38 9.64 5.80
CA ALA A 64 -13.13 11.07 5.82
C ALA A 64 -12.57 11.59 4.49
N MET A 65 -11.72 10.79 3.82
CA MET A 65 -11.14 11.17 2.52
C MET A 65 -12.18 11.16 1.39
N GLY A 66 -13.22 10.32 1.48
CA GLY A 66 -14.26 10.15 0.45
C GLY A 66 -13.79 9.52 -0.86
N SER A 67 -12.48 9.47 -1.11
CA SER A 67 -11.88 8.86 -2.30
C SER A 67 -10.41 8.49 -2.07
N LEU A 68 -9.99 7.34 -2.61
CA LEU A 68 -8.60 6.87 -2.61
C LEU A 68 -7.82 7.27 -3.88
N LYS A 69 -8.32 8.21 -4.68
CA LYS A 69 -7.68 8.63 -5.95
C LYS A 69 -6.22 9.04 -5.79
N CYS A 70 -5.84 9.68 -4.68
CA CYS A 70 -4.46 10.09 -4.45
C CYS A 70 -3.52 8.90 -4.26
N LEU A 71 -3.99 7.77 -3.71
CA LEU A 71 -3.19 6.56 -3.52
C LEU A 71 -3.16 5.66 -4.76
N ARG A 72 -3.90 6.00 -5.83
CA ARG A 72 -4.04 5.15 -7.02
C ARG A 72 -2.69 4.84 -7.66
N VAL A 73 -1.83 5.85 -7.85
CA VAL A 73 -0.50 5.66 -8.45
C VAL A 73 0.30 4.65 -7.64
N PHE A 74 0.37 4.82 -6.32
CA PHE A 74 1.04 3.90 -5.41
C PHE A 74 0.45 2.47 -5.44
N LEU A 75 -0.87 2.33 -5.39
CA LEU A 75 -1.56 1.03 -5.30
C LEU A 75 -1.53 0.25 -6.63
N GLU A 76 -1.58 0.93 -7.77
CA GLU A 76 -1.61 0.31 -9.10
C GLU A 76 -0.21 0.07 -9.71
N ASP A 77 0.87 0.58 -9.09
CA ASP A 77 2.24 0.42 -9.59
C ASP A 77 2.78 -1.02 -9.34
N PRO A 78 3.17 -1.78 -10.37
CA PRO A 78 3.74 -3.13 -10.21
C PRO A 78 5.22 -3.15 -9.75
N ASP A 79 5.94 -2.04 -9.87
CA ASP A 79 7.34 -1.89 -9.48
C ASP A 79 7.50 -1.48 -8.01
N VAL A 80 6.40 -1.07 -7.38
CA VAL A 80 6.29 -0.86 -5.94
C VAL A 80 5.66 -2.09 -5.29
N LEU A 81 6.41 -2.77 -4.43
CA LEU A 81 5.94 -3.97 -3.74
C LEU A 81 5.07 -3.61 -2.53
N LYS A 82 3.94 -4.31 -2.42
CA LYS A 82 3.00 -4.26 -1.30
C LYS A 82 3.01 -5.63 -0.60
N ALA A 83 3.72 -5.74 0.51
CA ALA A 83 3.57 -6.87 1.41
C ALA A 83 2.19 -6.79 2.07
N MET A 84 1.37 -7.81 1.84
CA MET A 84 0.01 -7.93 2.38
C MET A 84 -0.18 -9.35 2.92
N HIS A 85 -1.21 -9.56 3.74
CA HIS A 85 -1.55 -10.88 4.26
C HIS A 85 -2.98 -11.20 3.86
N ASP A 86 -3.20 -12.25 3.05
CA ASP A 86 -4.52 -12.60 2.50
C ASP A 86 -5.17 -11.41 1.77
N ALA A 87 -4.49 -10.91 0.73
CA ALA A 87 -4.87 -9.65 0.05
C ALA A 87 -6.16 -9.76 -0.77
N HIS A 88 -6.83 -10.92 -0.77
CA HIS A 88 -7.94 -11.22 -1.66
C HIS A 88 -9.13 -10.29 -1.42
N MET A 89 -9.52 -10.09 -0.16
CA MET A 89 -10.67 -9.26 0.18
C MET A 89 -10.36 -7.77 0.09
N ASP A 90 -9.14 -7.35 0.39
CA ASP A 90 -8.63 -5.99 0.17
C ASP A 90 -8.68 -5.61 -1.30
N ALA A 91 -8.15 -6.47 -2.18
CA ALA A 91 -8.14 -6.25 -3.61
C ALA A 91 -9.56 -6.15 -4.19
N ALA A 92 -10.48 -6.99 -3.71
CA ALA A 92 -11.88 -6.94 -4.08
C ALA A 92 -12.52 -5.59 -3.66
N ALA A 93 -12.28 -5.15 -2.43
CA ALA A 93 -12.79 -3.87 -1.94
C ALA A 93 -12.22 -2.67 -2.73
N LEU A 94 -10.91 -2.63 -2.94
CA LEU A 94 -10.22 -1.58 -3.70
C LEU A 94 -10.75 -1.46 -5.14
N MET A 95 -10.94 -2.59 -5.82
CA MET A 95 -11.47 -2.62 -7.17
C MET A 95 -12.92 -2.17 -7.21
N HIS A 96 -13.80 -2.82 -6.45
CA HIS A 96 -15.25 -2.64 -6.60
C HIS A 96 -15.73 -1.30 -6.03
N GLN A 97 -15.12 -0.80 -4.95
CA GLN A 97 -15.54 0.42 -4.28
C GLN A 97 -14.81 1.67 -4.78
N HIS A 98 -13.57 1.52 -5.27
CA HIS A 98 -12.72 2.66 -5.66
C HIS A 98 -12.13 2.57 -7.07
N GLY A 99 -12.36 1.50 -7.82
CA GLY A 99 -11.84 1.32 -9.18
C GLY A 99 -10.31 1.22 -9.25
N ILE A 100 -9.68 0.75 -8.16
CA ILE A 100 -8.22 0.62 -8.02
C ILE A 100 -7.83 -0.84 -8.28
N ARG A 101 -6.96 -1.05 -9.26
CA ARG A 101 -6.39 -2.36 -9.61
C ARG A 101 -5.11 -2.59 -8.83
N LEU A 102 -5.20 -3.22 -7.66
CA LEU A 102 -4.04 -3.51 -6.83
C LEU A 102 -2.99 -4.33 -7.61
N ARG A 103 -1.74 -3.85 -7.63
CA ARG A 103 -0.58 -4.49 -8.30
C ARG A 103 0.62 -4.57 -7.36
N GLY A 104 1.63 -5.36 -7.72
CA GLY A 104 2.86 -5.47 -6.94
C GLY A 104 2.68 -6.16 -5.59
N VAL A 105 1.62 -6.95 -5.40
CA VAL A 105 1.36 -7.64 -4.14
C VAL A 105 2.36 -8.78 -3.92
N LEU A 106 2.97 -8.79 -2.74
CA LEU A 106 3.65 -9.93 -2.16
C LEU A 106 2.76 -10.44 -1.03
N ASP A 107 2.02 -11.51 -1.30
CA ASP A 107 1.10 -12.08 -0.31
C ASP A 107 1.87 -13.00 0.63
N THR A 108 1.93 -12.60 1.89
CA THR A 108 2.65 -13.32 2.94
C THR A 108 1.95 -14.58 3.39
N GLN A 109 0.63 -14.72 3.16
CA GLN A 109 -0.09 -15.95 3.44
C GLN A 109 0.37 -17.06 2.50
N LEU A 110 0.43 -16.77 1.20
CA LEU A 110 0.91 -17.71 0.18
C LEU A 110 2.42 -17.98 0.26
N ALA A 111 3.20 -17.02 0.78
CA ALA A 111 4.66 -17.18 0.92
C ALA A 111 5.06 -18.07 2.10
N TYR A 112 4.14 -18.39 3.00
CA TYR A 112 4.36 -19.26 4.16
C TYR A 112 3.87 -20.71 3.91
N GLU A 113 3.17 -20.97 2.80
CA GLU A 113 2.75 -22.30 2.34
C GLU A 113 3.88 -23.07 1.65
#